data_AF-A0A183DWK0-F1
#
_entry.id   AF-A0A183DWK0-F1
#
_cell.length_a   1.000
_cell.length_b   1.000
_cell.length_c   1.000
_cell.angle_alpha   90.00
_cell.angle_beta   90.00
_cell.angle_gamma   90.00
#
_symmetry.space_group_name_H-M   'P 1'
#
loop_
_entity.id
_entity.type
_entity.pdbx_description
1 polymer ?
#
loop_
_entity_poly.entity_id
_entity_poly.type
_entity_poly.pdbx_seq_one_letter_code
_entity_poly.pdbx_strand_id
1 'polypeptide(L)'
;MNGMAGVMGTAEQWTSDLVTPLNNILRGLPKYSSNRISSFAQRIRDVCKLNFEFTNCVNRCGDRVAARILLKGQTSWASICDAYHYNTGDFMSFVVPCWSRYGDEVVALCTTQATVLQNAASSLVDSGINMITDHLLDLC
;
A
#
# COMPACT_ATOMS: atom_id res chain seq x y z
N MET A 1 -9.18 9.21 24.27
CA MET A 1 -8.78 9.20 22.84
C MET A 1 -7.58 8.29 22.72
N ASN A 2 -7.77 7.10 22.12
CA ASN A 2 -6.81 6.01 22.14
C ASN A 2 -5.56 6.34 21.30
N GLY A 3 -4.37 6.17 21.89
CA GLY A 3 -3.07 6.41 21.24
C GLY A 3 -2.85 5.63 19.94
N MET A 4 -3.63 4.58 19.68
CA MET A 4 -3.63 3.83 18.41
C MET A 4 -4.13 4.65 17.22
N ALA A 5 -5.05 5.61 17.41
CA ALA A 5 -5.51 6.49 16.35
C ALA A 5 -4.42 7.49 15.90
N GLY A 6 -3.49 7.83 16.79
CA GLY A 6 -2.35 8.70 16.48
C GLY A 6 -1.23 8.00 15.71
N VAL A 7 -1.11 6.67 15.85
CA VAL A 7 -0.07 5.86 15.19
C VAL A 7 -0.51 5.37 13.81
N MET A 8 -1.80 5.11 13.61
CA MET A 8 -2.33 4.51 12.37
C MET A 8 -2.87 5.51 11.34
N GLY A 9 -2.97 6.81 11.67
CA GLY A 9 -3.69 7.78 10.84
C GLY A 9 -5.19 7.46 10.78
N THR A 10 -5.96 8.14 9.93
CA THR A 10 -7.36 7.75 9.71
C THR A 10 -7.39 6.38 9.04
N ALA A 11 -8.34 5.52 9.43
CA ALA A 11 -8.44 4.15 8.93
C ALA A 11 -8.51 4.09 7.38
N GLU A 12 -9.15 5.10 6.79
CA GLU A 12 -9.29 5.30 5.34
C GLU A 12 -7.95 5.56 4.63
N GLN A 13 -6.99 6.20 5.32
CA GLN A 13 -5.73 6.64 4.71
C GLN A 13 -4.77 5.47 4.49
N TRP A 14 -4.64 4.56 5.46
CA TRP A 14 -3.75 3.40 5.35
C TRP A 14 -4.37 2.24 4.58
N THR A 15 -5.70 2.04 4.65
CA THR A 15 -6.38 0.99 3.88
C THR A 15 -6.32 1.25 2.38
N SER A 16 -6.42 2.51 1.95
CA SER A 16 -6.23 2.89 0.54
C SER A 16 -4.83 2.56 0.02
N ASP A 17 -3.82 2.78 0.86
CA ASP A 17 -2.41 2.54 0.55
C ASP A 17 -2.05 1.05 0.52
N LEU A 18 -2.78 0.22 1.30
CA LEU A 18 -2.61 -1.23 1.34
C LEU A 18 -3.32 -1.96 0.19
N VAL A 19 -4.46 -1.44 -0.26
CA VAL A 19 -5.39 -2.18 -1.14
C VAL A 19 -5.09 -1.95 -2.63
N THR A 20 -4.61 -0.77 -3.01
CA THR A 20 -4.39 -0.44 -4.42
C THR A 20 -3.04 0.28 -4.64
N PRO A 21 -1.97 -0.46 -4.96
CA PRO A 21 -0.64 0.12 -5.20
C PRO A 21 -0.64 1.26 -6.22
N LEU A 22 -1.39 1.09 -7.32
CA LEU A 22 -1.51 2.09 -8.36
C LEU A 22 -2.14 3.40 -7.85
N ASN A 23 -3.20 3.31 -7.03
CA ASN A 23 -3.83 4.49 -6.44
C ASN A 23 -2.86 5.23 -5.52
N ASN A 24 -2.09 4.50 -4.69
CA ASN A 24 -1.08 5.09 -3.82
C ASN A 24 -0.04 5.91 -4.60
N ILE A 25 0.45 5.39 -5.73
CA ILE A 25 1.42 6.09 -6.57
C ILE A 25 0.79 7.34 -7.22
N LEU A 26 -0.45 7.23 -7.71
CA LEU A 26 -1.16 8.30 -8.43
C LEU A 26 -1.66 9.42 -7.51
N ARG A 27 -1.94 9.10 -6.25
CA ARG A 27 -2.58 10.02 -5.30
C ARG A 27 -1.85 11.36 -5.21
N GLY A 28 -2.55 12.44 -5.56
CA GLY A 28 -2.01 13.80 -5.51
C GLY A 28 -1.04 14.16 -6.65
N LEU A 29 -0.86 13.30 -7.66
CA LEU A 29 -0.19 13.70 -8.90
C LEU A 29 -1.15 14.51 -9.79
N PRO A 30 -0.78 15.72 -10.23
CA PRO A 30 -1.65 16.52 -11.09
C PRO A 30 -1.86 15.87 -12.46
N LYS A 31 -3.12 15.72 -12.89
CA LYS A 31 -3.48 14.96 -14.10
C LYS A 31 -2.82 15.49 -15.38
N TYR A 32 -2.66 16.80 -15.47
CA TYR A 32 -2.18 17.51 -16.66
C TYR A 32 -0.77 18.10 -16.51
N SER A 33 0.02 17.63 -15.54
CA SER A 33 1.40 18.11 -15.35
C SER A 33 2.34 17.54 -16.40
N SER A 34 3.19 18.39 -16.99
CA SER A 34 4.29 17.97 -17.87
C SER A 34 5.30 17.07 -17.15
N ASN A 35 5.40 17.17 -15.82
CA ASN A 35 6.29 16.38 -14.97
C ASN A 35 5.61 15.13 -14.38
N ARG A 36 4.40 14.77 -14.85
CA ARG A 36 3.64 13.67 -14.26
C ARG A 36 4.36 12.33 -14.36
N ILE A 37 4.92 12.03 -15.54
CA ILE A 37 5.63 10.75 -15.78
C ILE A 37 6.88 10.66 -14.91
N SER A 38 7.68 11.73 -14.83
CA SER A 38 8.89 11.74 -14.00
C SER A 38 8.56 11.66 -12.52
N SER A 39 7.49 12.33 -12.07
CA SER A 39 7.00 12.24 -10.69
C SER A 39 6.48 10.85 -10.36
N PHE A 40 5.76 10.21 -11.28
CA PHE A 40 5.30 8.83 -11.14
C PHE A 40 6.49 7.85 -11.05
N ALA A 41 7.46 7.98 -11.94
CA ALA A 41 8.68 7.18 -11.93
C ALA A 41 9.46 7.32 -10.61
N GLN A 42 9.59 8.55 -10.11
CA GLN A 42 10.27 8.81 -8.85
C GLN A 42 9.54 8.13 -7.67
N ARG A 43 8.21 8.18 -7.65
CA ARG A 43 7.41 7.49 -6.63
C ARG A 43 7.56 5.98 -6.67
N ILE A 44 7.58 5.36 -7.86
CA ILE A 44 7.88 3.93 -8.00
C ILE A 44 9.23 3.60 -7.36
N ARG A 45 10.27 4.38 -7.69
CA ARG A 45 11.61 4.20 -7.12
C ARG A 45 11.59 4.30 -5.60
N ASP A 46 10.92 5.31 -5.05
CA ASP A 46 10.85 5.54 -3.61
C ASP A 46 10.10 4.42 -2.88
N VAL A 47 8.95 4.00 -3.42
CA VAL A 47 8.17 2.89 -2.84
C VAL A 47 8.95 1.58 -2.89
N CYS A 48 9.66 1.30 -3.99
CA CYS A 48 10.45 0.07 -4.10
C CYS A 48 11.67 0.06 -3.17
N LYS A 49 12.27 1.22 -2.93
CA LYS A 49 13.29 1.35 -1.89
C LYS A 49 12.70 1.04 -0.50
N LEU A 50 11.56 1.64 -0.16
CA LEU A 50 10.89 1.42 1.13
C LEU A 50 10.42 -0.03 1.31
N ASN A 51 9.89 -0.65 0.26
CA ASN A 51 9.47 -2.06 0.30
C ASN A 51 10.64 -3.00 0.56
N PHE A 52 11.81 -2.74 -0.04
CA PHE A 52 13.04 -3.48 0.23
C PHE A 52 13.51 -3.30 1.68
N GLU A 53 13.52 -2.06 2.19
CA GLU A 53 13.88 -1.76 3.58
C GLU A 53 12.94 -2.43 4.59
N PHE A 54 11.63 -2.37 4.34
CA PHE A 54 10.61 -3.03 5.16
C PHE A 54 10.78 -4.54 5.16
N THR A 55 10.94 -5.15 3.98
CA THR A 55 11.13 -6.60 3.83
C THR A 55 12.38 -7.07 4.59
N ASN A 56 13.49 -6.33 4.49
CA ASN A 56 14.70 -6.63 5.24
C ASN A 56 14.50 -6.48 6.75
N CYS A 57 13.75 -5.47 7.20
CA CYS A 57 13.40 -5.29 8.60
C CYS A 57 12.63 -6.51 9.13
N VAL A 58 11.59 -6.95 8.42
CA VAL A 58 10.78 -8.12 8.81
C VAL A 58 11.63 -9.41 8.79
N ASN A 59 12.49 -9.59 7.79
CA ASN A 59 13.38 -10.76 7.71
C ASN A 59 14.36 -10.87 8.88
N ARG A 60 14.77 -9.74 9.49
CA ARG A 60 15.61 -9.76 10.71
C ARG A 60 14.90 -10.33 11.93
N CYS A 61 13.57 -10.38 11.93
CA CYS A 61 12.79 -11.00 13.00
C CYS A 61 12.82 -12.56 12.95
N GLY A 62 13.42 -13.14 11.92
CA GLY A 62 13.52 -14.58 11.69
C GLY A 62 12.26 -15.18 11.06
N ASP A 63 12.28 -16.48 10.79
CA ASP A 63 11.14 -17.20 10.18
C ASP A 63 10.03 -17.47 11.19
N ARG A 64 9.29 -16.42 11.52
CA ARG A 64 8.10 -16.48 12.38
C ARG A 64 6.83 -16.42 11.54
N VAL A 65 5.76 -17.05 12.02
CA VAL A 65 4.43 -16.99 11.37
C VAL A 65 4.00 -15.54 11.11
N ALA A 66 4.19 -14.65 12.08
CA ALA A 66 3.89 -13.23 11.94
C ALA A 66 4.70 -12.55 10.83
N ALA A 67 6.01 -12.85 10.73
CA ALA A 67 6.85 -12.32 9.65
C ALA A 67 6.36 -12.79 8.29
N ARG A 68 6.02 -14.08 8.14
CA ARG A 68 5.46 -14.63 6.90
C ARG A 68 4.13 -13.98 6.51
N ILE A 69 3.25 -13.70 7.47
CA ILE A 69 1.98 -12.99 7.23
C ILE A 69 2.24 -11.57 6.74
N LEU A 70 3.13 -10.83 7.41
CA LEU A 70 3.47 -9.46 7.01
C LEU A 70 4.08 -9.40 5.61
N LEU A 71 5.01 -10.32 5.29
CA LEU A 71 5.61 -10.41 3.95
C LEU A 71 4.57 -10.80 2.88
N LYS A 72 3.65 -11.71 3.20
CA LYS A 72 2.56 -12.08 2.29
C LYS A 72 1.60 -10.91 2.03
N GLY A 73 1.41 -10.03 3.01
CA GLY A 73 0.68 -8.77 2.81
C GLY A 73 1.35 -7.80 1.83
N GLN A 74 2.66 -7.95 1.59
CA GLN A 74 3.43 -7.10 0.68
C GLN A 74 3.57 -7.66 -0.75
N THR A 75 2.94 -8.80 -1.08
CA THR A 75 3.16 -9.49 -2.36
C THR A 75 2.90 -8.61 -3.59
N SER A 76 1.86 -7.77 -3.58
CA SER A 76 1.58 -6.86 -4.70
C SER A 76 2.70 -5.84 -4.92
N TRP A 77 3.22 -5.26 -3.83
CA TRP A 77 4.34 -4.32 -3.91
C TRP A 77 5.64 -5.01 -4.30
N ALA A 78 5.93 -6.18 -3.73
CA ALA A 78 7.09 -6.98 -4.10
C ALA A 78 7.08 -7.30 -5.60
N SER A 79 5.94 -7.72 -6.15
CA SER A 79 5.79 -8.04 -7.58
C SER A 79 6.05 -6.82 -8.49
N ILE A 80 5.53 -5.65 -8.12
CA ILE A 80 5.78 -4.39 -8.85
C ILE A 80 7.26 -4.03 -8.81
N CYS A 81 7.88 -4.16 -7.63
CA CYS A 81 9.27 -3.76 -7.41
C CYS A 81 10.27 -4.73 -8.04
N ASP A 82 9.97 -6.02 -8.05
CA ASP A 82 10.73 -7.02 -8.79
C ASP A 82 10.65 -6.73 -10.30
N ALA A 83 9.46 -6.43 -10.84
CA ALA A 83 9.32 -6.05 -12.23
C ALA A 83 10.09 -4.75 -12.56
N TYR A 84 10.07 -3.76 -11.67
CA TYR A 84 10.86 -2.54 -11.83
C TYR A 84 12.37 -2.80 -11.77
N HIS A 85 12.83 -3.71 -10.90
CA HIS A 85 14.25 -3.98 -10.70
C HIS A 85 14.84 -4.87 -11.79
N TYR A 86 14.15 -5.93 -12.18
CA TYR A 86 14.65 -6.92 -13.13
C TYR A 86 14.38 -6.55 -14.59
N ASN A 87 13.33 -5.75 -14.85
CA ASN A 87 12.93 -5.32 -16.19
C ASN A 87 12.88 -3.79 -16.31
N THR A 88 13.83 -3.07 -15.70
CA THR A 88 13.82 -1.60 -15.63
C THR A 88 13.62 -0.92 -16.99
N GLY A 89 14.23 -1.42 -18.07
CA GLY A 89 14.09 -0.83 -19.41
C GLY A 89 12.65 -0.83 -19.91
N ASP A 90 12.01 -1.98 -19.92
CA ASP A 90 10.62 -2.15 -20.37
C ASP A 90 9.63 -1.52 -19.38
N PHE A 91 9.90 -1.64 -18.09
CA PHE A 91 9.09 -1.02 -17.05
C PHE A 91 9.06 0.50 -17.19
N MET A 92 10.21 1.13 -17.45
CA MET A 92 10.33 2.58 -17.60
C MET A 92 9.82 3.08 -18.95
N SER A 93 9.96 2.30 -20.02
CA SER A 93 9.56 2.71 -21.38
C SER A 93 8.09 2.46 -21.67
N PHE A 94 7.47 1.46 -21.05
CA PHE A 94 6.08 1.08 -21.32
C PHE A 94 5.16 1.24 -20.11
N VAL A 95 5.49 0.59 -18.99
CA VAL A 95 4.59 0.52 -17.81
C VAL A 95 4.40 1.89 -17.17
N VAL A 96 5.49 2.59 -16.88
CA VAL A 96 5.46 3.92 -16.23
C VAL A 96 4.67 4.95 -17.05
N PRO A 97 4.91 5.13 -18.37
CA PRO A 97 4.11 6.06 -19.18
C PRO A 97 2.64 5.65 -19.27
N CYS A 98 2.36 4.35 -19.42
CA CYS A 98 0.99 3.83 -19.50
C CYS A 98 0.21 4.10 -18.21
N TRP A 99 0.75 3.69 -17.06
CA TRP A 99 0.11 3.89 -15.76
C TRP A 99 0.02 5.37 -15.38
N SER A 100 1.00 6.18 -15.73
CA SER A 100 0.95 7.63 -15.50
C SER A 100 -0.18 8.30 -16.29
N ARG A 101 -0.47 7.84 -17.52
CA ARG A 101 -1.52 8.42 -18.38
C ARG A 101 -2.92 7.89 -18.06
N TYR A 102 -3.06 6.58 -17.93
CA TYR A 102 -4.35 5.89 -17.85
C TYR A 102 -4.68 5.38 -16.45
N GLY A 103 -3.74 5.45 -15.51
CA GLY A 103 -3.93 4.88 -14.19
C GLY A 103 -5.08 5.51 -13.41
N ASP A 104 -5.37 6.81 -13.61
CA ASP A 104 -6.54 7.46 -13.00
C ASP A 104 -7.85 6.80 -13.45
N GLU A 105 -7.94 6.40 -14.72
CA GLU A 105 -9.13 5.76 -15.28
C GLU A 105 -9.29 4.35 -14.73
N VAL A 106 -8.20 3.60 -14.62
CA VAL A 106 -8.19 2.27 -14.00
C VAL A 106 -8.65 2.37 -12.54
N VAL A 107 -8.09 3.32 -11.78
CA VAL A 107 -8.49 3.55 -10.38
C VAL A 107 -9.97 3.93 -10.29
N ALA A 108 -10.45 4.83 -11.16
CA ALA A 108 -11.86 5.25 -11.20
C ALA A 108 -12.80 4.07 -11.50
N LEU A 109 -12.48 3.25 -12.50
CA LEU A 109 -13.29 2.07 -12.88
C LEU A 109 -13.35 1.02 -11.76
N CYS A 110 -12.26 0.85 -11.00
CA CYS A 110 -12.19 -0.11 -9.91
C CYS A 110 -12.55 0.48 -8.54
N THR A 111 -13.01 1.73 -8.47
CA THR A 111 -13.23 2.44 -7.19
C THR A 111 -14.23 1.69 -6.31
N THR A 112 -15.34 1.18 -6.86
CA THR A 112 -16.33 0.45 -6.06
C THR A 112 -15.73 -0.78 -5.38
N GLN A 113 -14.99 -1.60 -6.12
CA GLN A 113 -14.34 -2.80 -5.56
C GLN A 113 -13.26 -2.43 -4.55
N ALA A 114 -12.48 -1.38 -4.84
CA ALA A 114 -11.46 -0.87 -3.93
C ALA A 114 -12.09 -0.40 -2.60
N THR A 115 -13.21 0.34 -2.65
CA THR A 115 -13.93 0.79 -1.45
C THR A 115 -14.51 -0.38 -0.65
N VAL A 116 -15.08 -1.39 -1.32
CA VAL A 116 -15.58 -2.60 -0.63
C VAL A 116 -14.45 -3.31 0.12
N LEU A 117 -13.29 -3.48 -0.53
CA LEU A 117 -12.14 -4.14 0.06
C LEU A 117 -11.52 -3.29 1.20
N GLN A 118 -11.46 -1.98 1.06
CA GLN A 118 -11.05 -1.05 2.12
C GLN A 118 -11.97 -1.14 3.32
N ASN A 119 -13.29 -1.13 3.11
CA ASN A 119 -14.28 -1.24 4.19
C ASN A 119 -14.16 -2.58 4.94
N ALA A 120 -13.95 -3.68 4.22
CA ALA A 120 -13.72 -4.98 4.84
C ALA A 120 -12.44 -5.00 5.68
N ALA A 121 -11.35 -4.41 5.18
CA ALA A 121 -10.09 -4.29 5.91
C ALA A 121 -10.21 -3.41 7.16
N SER A 122 -10.88 -2.25 7.05
CA SER A 122 -11.16 -1.36 8.18
C SER A 122 -12.01 -2.06 9.24
N SER A 123 -13.08 -2.74 8.82
CA SER A 123 -13.95 -3.47 9.75
C SER A 123 -13.20 -4.55 10.52
N LEU A 124 -12.25 -5.27 9.90
CA LEU A 124 -11.44 -6.27 10.59
C LEU A 124 -10.55 -5.62 11.67
N VAL A 125 -9.96 -4.45 11.36
CA VAL A 125 -9.14 -3.71 12.33
C VAL A 125 -9.99 -3.14 13.45
N ASP A 126 -11.13 -2.53 13.14
CA ASP A 126 -12.05 -1.98 14.14
C ASP A 126 -12.61 -3.08 15.05
N SER A 127 -13.01 -4.23 14.48
CA SER A 127 -13.44 -5.40 15.27
C SER A 127 -12.30 -5.96 16.13
N GLY A 128 -11.07 -5.98 15.63
CA GLY A 128 -9.89 -6.39 16.41
C GLY A 128 -9.59 -5.43 17.56
N ILE A 129 -9.67 -4.12 17.33
CA ILE A 129 -9.50 -3.07 18.36
C ILE A 129 -10.60 -3.19 19.42
N ASN A 130 -11.85 -3.38 19.00
CA ASN A 130 -12.98 -3.55 19.92
C ASN A 130 -12.82 -4.83 20.74
N MET A 131 -12.43 -5.97 20.14
CA MET A 131 -12.12 -7.20 20.88
C MET A 131 -11.02 -7.00 21.91
N ILE A 132 -9.94 -6.28 21.57
CA ILE A 132 -8.85 -6.00 22.52
C ILE A 132 -9.36 -5.07 23.64
N THR A 133 -10.20 -4.09 23.31
CA THR A 133 -10.76 -3.14 24.27
C THR A 133 -11.77 -3.80 25.21
N ASP A 134 -12.61 -4.69 24.69
CA ASP A 134 -13.61 -5.44 25.46
C ASP A 134 -12.95 -6.43 26.43
N HIS A 135 -11.83 -7.05 26.05
CA HIS A 135 -11.06 -7.96 26.92
C HIS A 135 -10.00 -7.27 27.80
N LEU A 136 -9.81 -5.95 27.67
CA LEU A 136 -9.00 -5.17 28.60
C LEU A 136 -9.76 -4.84 29.90
N LEU A 137 -11.10 -4.86 29.88
CA LEU A 137 -11.93 -4.79 31.09
C LEU A 137 -11.92 -6.10 31.90
N ASP A 138 -11.60 -7.23 31.26
CA ASP A 138 -11.41 -8.53 31.92
C ASP A 138 -10.00 -8.69 32.53
N LEU A 139 -9.11 -7.72 32.34
CA LEU A 139 -7.73 -7.73 32.83
C LEU A 139 -7.51 -6.90 34.12
N CYS A 140 -8.60 -6.51 34.79
CA CYS A 140 -8.62 -6.08 36.19
C CYS A 140 -9.83 -6.68 36.92
#